data_AF-A0A7C7Y395-F1
#
_entry.id   AF-A0A7C7Y395-F1
#
_cell.length_a   1.000
_cell.length_b   1.000
_cell.length_c   1.000
_cell.angle_alpha   90.00
_cell.angle_beta   90.00
_cell.angle_gamma   90.00
#
_symmetry.space_group_name_H-M   'P 1'
#
loop_
_entity.id
_entity.type
_entity.pdbx_description
1 polymer ?
#
loop_
_entity_poly.entity_id
_entity_poly.type
_entity_poly.pdbx_seq_one_letter_code
_entity_poly.pdbx_strand_id
1 'polypeptide(L)'
;MIGKKIDGIEVSNAVKNILKNAVEKLKSENVIPCLATILVGDNPASTTYVKNKHKACEVVGIKTKDYKLSAEITQEQLNDVIDKLNRDKEVHGILVQLPLPNQLDEFATVSSIFPIKDVDGLTPQNMGLLSMGKSILKPCTPSGIMEMFYYYKIGIEGKSVVIINRSNLIGKPLYNLLLQNNATVITCHSKTKNLKGICQNADIIITAVGDRTKFKLTSDMIKQDAVVIDVAISRHEGKLVGDADFDDIIQKASWVTPVPGGVGPMTVAMLLKNTVTAASLNKEIVG
;
A
#
# COMPACT_ATOMS: atom_id res chain seq x y z
N MET A 1 -6.59 23.93 -19.00
CA MET A 1 -7.29 22.69 -19.41
C MET A 1 -7.52 21.89 -18.14
N ILE A 2 -8.71 21.32 -17.94
CA ILE A 2 -9.00 20.52 -16.73
C ILE A 2 -8.12 19.26 -16.76
N GLY A 3 -7.54 18.92 -15.62
CA GLY A 3 -6.71 17.73 -15.43
C GLY A 3 -7.45 16.41 -15.62
N LYS A 4 -6.70 15.31 -15.65
CA LYS A 4 -7.24 13.95 -15.81
C LYS A 4 -7.30 13.21 -14.48
N LYS A 5 -8.34 12.40 -14.30
CA LYS A 5 -8.48 11.50 -13.15
C LYS A 5 -7.55 10.29 -13.29
N ILE A 6 -6.80 9.97 -12.23
CA ILE A 6 -6.09 8.69 -12.08
C ILE A 6 -7.05 7.72 -11.39
N ASP A 7 -7.70 6.85 -12.15
CA ASP A 7 -8.70 5.90 -11.63
C ASP A 7 -8.02 4.62 -11.13
N GLY A 8 -7.84 4.51 -9.82
CA GLY A 8 -7.22 3.32 -9.24
C GLY A 8 -8.11 2.07 -9.28
N ILE A 9 -9.42 2.19 -9.50
CA ILE A 9 -10.29 1.03 -9.71
C ILE A 9 -9.97 0.40 -11.06
N GLU A 10 -9.82 1.23 -12.11
CA GLU A 10 -9.40 0.80 -13.44
C GLU A 10 -8.07 0.03 -13.37
N VAL A 11 -7.04 0.64 -12.77
CA VAL A 11 -5.71 0.02 -12.64
C VAL A 11 -5.78 -1.26 -11.79
N SER A 12 -6.51 -1.24 -10.67
CA SER A 12 -6.68 -2.41 -9.79
C SER A 12 -7.31 -3.59 -10.51
N ASN A 13 -8.29 -3.33 -11.40
CA ASN A 13 -8.92 -4.37 -12.20
C ASN A 13 -7.97 -4.94 -13.27
N ALA A 14 -7.18 -4.08 -13.92
CA ALA A 14 -6.16 -4.52 -14.87
C ALA A 14 -5.13 -5.45 -14.19
N VAL A 15 -4.64 -5.07 -13.01
CA VAL A 15 -3.73 -5.91 -12.21
C VAL A 15 -4.38 -7.25 -11.86
N LYS A 16 -5.61 -7.24 -11.33
CA LYS A 16 -6.31 -8.49 -10.95
C LYS A 16 -6.50 -9.43 -12.14
N ASN A 17 -6.73 -8.92 -13.35
CA ASN A 17 -6.83 -9.75 -14.55
C ASN A 17 -5.51 -10.43 -14.90
N ILE A 18 -4.38 -9.72 -14.78
CA ILE A 18 -3.05 -10.32 -14.93
C ILE A 18 -2.82 -11.41 -13.87
N LEU A 19 -3.19 -11.12 -12.62
CA LEU A 19 -3.01 -12.06 -11.52
C LEU A 19 -3.87 -13.32 -11.66
N LYS A 20 -5.09 -13.24 -12.22
CA LYS A 20 -5.91 -14.43 -12.51
C LYS A 20 -5.15 -15.42 -13.39
N ASN A 21 -4.55 -14.93 -14.47
CA ASN A 21 -3.78 -15.77 -15.37
C ASN A 21 -2.54 -16.37 -14.68
N ALA A 22 -1.86 -15.58 -13.85
CA ALA A 22 -0.71 -16.06 -13.08
C ALA A 22 -1.11 -17.14 -12.05
N VAL A 23 -2.26 -16.98 -11.39
CA VAL A 23 -2.81 -17.98 -10.46
C VAL A 23 -3.20 -19.26 -11.19
N GLU A 24 -3.86 -19.18 -12.35
CA GLU A 24 -4.19 -20.38 -13.15
C GLU A 24 -2.93 -21.12 -13.59
N LYS A 25 -1.88 -20.39 -13.99
CA LYS A 25 -0.58 -21.00 -14.26
C LYS A 25 -0.01 -21.71 -13.03
N LEU A 26 0.00 -21.06 -11.87
CA LEU A 26 0.49 -21.68 -10.63
C LEU A 26 -0.30 -22.93 -10.26
N LYS A 27 -1.64 -22.91 -10.42
CA LYS A 27 -2.51 -24.06 -10.18
C LYS A 27 -2.16 -25.24 -11.10
N SER A 28 -1.87 -24.98 -12.37
CA SER A 28 -1.42 -26.03 -13.32
C SER A 28 -0.10 -26.68 -12.90
N GLU A 29 0.68 -25.99 -12.06
CA GLU A 29 1.92 -26.47 -11.47
C GLU A 29 1.74 -26.93 -10.01
N ASN A 30 0.49 -27.24 -9.61
CA ASN A 30 0.10 -27.70 -8.27
C ASN A 30 0.39 -26.71 -7.11
N VAL A 31 0.56 -25.42 -7.42
CA VAL A 31 0.72 -24.37 -6.41
C VAL A 31 -0.53 -23.51 -6.37
N ILE A 32 -1.21 -23.48 -5.22
CA ILE A 32 -2.36 -22.59 -5.01
C ILE A 32 -1.94 -21.50 -4.03
N PRO A 33 -1.77 -20.24 -4.48
CA PRO A 33 -1.41 -19.14 -3.58
C PRO A 33 -2.40 -19.03 -2.42
N CYS A 34 -1.88 -18.76 -1.24
CA CYS A 34 -2.68 -18.65 -0.03
C CYS A 34 -2.25 -17.46 0.81
N LEU A 35 -3.22 -16.63 1.16
CA LEU A 35 -3.07 -15.49 2.07
C LEU A 35 -3.68 -15.82 3.43
N ALA A 36 -2.88 -15.83 4.48
CA ALA A 36 -3.36 -15.81 5.86
C ALA A 36 -3.55 -14.35 6.30
N THR A 37 -4.73 -14.02 6.83
CA THR A 37 -5.01 -12.70 7.41
C THR A 37 -5.23 -12.83 8.91
N ILE A 38 -4.57 -11.98 9.69
CA ILE A 38 -4.73 -11.89 11.13
C ILE A 38 -5.39 -10.55 11.45
N LEU A 39 -6.55 -10.61 12.10
CA LEU A 39 -7.28 -9.46 12.63
C LEU A 39 -7.38 -9.62 14.15
N VAL A 40 -6.92 -8.62 14.89
CA VAL A 40 -6.99 -8.60 16.35
C VAL A 40 -8.03 -7.57 16.80
N GLY A 41 -9.05 -8.02 17.52
CA GLY A 41 -10.19 -7.21 17.97
C GLY A 41 -11.23 -6.93 16.89
N ASP A 42 -12.19 -6.05 17.22
CA ASP A 42 -13.46 -5.94 16.49
C ASP A 42 -13.67 -4.59 15.79
N ASN A 43 -12.59 -3.88 15.42
CA ASN A 43 -12.71 -2.59 14.74
C ASN A 43 -13.52 -2.75 13.42
N PRO A 44 -14.70 -2.12 13.28
CA PRO A 44 -15.58 -2.32 12.12
C PRO A 44 -14.93 -1.95 10.78
N ALA A 45 -14.05 -0.93 10.78
CA ALA A 45 -13.33 -0.54 9.59
C ALA A 45 -12.34 -1.65 9.17
N SER A 46 -11.55 -2.16 10.12
CA SER A 46 -10.60 -3.26 9.88
C SER A 46 -11.30 -4.52 9.38
N THR A 47 -12.44 -4.89 9.99
CA THR A 47 -13.26 -6.04 9.55
C THR A 47 -13.73 -5.88 8.10
N THR A 48 -14.19 -4.67 7.74
CA THR A 48 -14.62 -4.38 6.37
C THR A 48 -13.45 -4.47 5.37
N TYR A 49 -12.27 -3.95 5.75
CA TYR A 49 -11.07 -4.04 4.92
C TYR A 49 -10.62 -5.48 4.69
N VAL A 50 -10.58 -6.32 5.74
CA VAL A 50 -10.21 -7.73 5.63
C VAL A 50 -11.21 -8.48 4.74
N LYS A 51 -12.52 -8.28 4.94
CA LYS A 51 -13.56 -8.86 4.09
C LYS A 51 -13.39 -8.51 2.61
N ASN A 52 -13.06 -7.25 2.32
CA ASN A 52 -12.81 -6.81 0.94
C ASN A 52 -11.55 -7.46 0.34
N LYS A 53 -10.50 -7.67 1.15
CA LYS A 53 -9.28 -8.40 0.73
C LYS A 53 -9.59 -9.85 0.40
N HIS A 54 -10.40 -10.55 1.21
CA HIS A 54 -10.82 -11.92 0.91
C HIS A 54 -11.65 -12.03 -0.35
N LYS A 55 -12.62 -11.13 -0.55
CA LYS A 55 -13.40 -11.08 -1.79
C LYS A 55 -12.50 -10.87 -3.02
N ALA A 56 -11.48 -10.03 -2.90
CA ALA A 56 -10.51 -9.84 -3.98
C ALA A 56 -9.67 -11.10 -4.24
N CYS A 57 -9.25 -11.81 -3.18
CA CYS A 57 -8.53 -13.08 -3.29
C CYS A 57 -9.37 -14.12 -4.02
N GLU A 58 -10.65 -14.29 -3.63
CA GLU A 58 -11.60 -15.21 -4.25
C GLU A 58 -11.74 -14.93 -5.76
N VAL A 59 -11.92 -13.66 -6.14
CA VAL A 59 -12.03 -13.25 -7.55
C VAL A 59 -10.80 -13.67 -8.37
N VAL A 60 -9.60 -13.68 -7.77
CA VAL A 60 -8.34 -14.00 -8.45
C VAL A 60 -7.94 -15.48 -8.28
N GLY A 61 -8.65 -16.25 -7.45
CA GLY A 61 -8.39 -17.66 -7.19
C GLY A 61 -7.32 -17.92 -6.11
N ILE A 62 -7.05 -16.94 -5.25
CA ILE A 62 -6.14 -17.05 -4.11
C ILE A 62 -6.93 -17.62 -2.91
N LYS A 63 -6.42 -18.68 -2.26
CA LYS A 63 -7.00 -19.22 -1.03
C LYS A 63 -6.78 -18.27 0.13
N THR A 64 -7.70 -18.25 1.10
CA THR A 64 -7.56 -17.41 2.30
C THR A 64 -7.69 -18.25 3.56
N LYS A 65 -6.83 -18.01 4.56
CA LYS A 65 -7.01 -18.47 5.94
C LYS A 65 -7.26 -17.25 6.82
N ASP A 66 -8.40 -17.18 7.49
CA ASP A 66 -8.80 -16.02 8.28
C ASP A 66 -8.66 -16.30 9.78
N TYR A 67 -7.87 -15.48 10.47
CA TYR A 67 -7.63 -15.55 11.91
C TYR A 67 -8.18 -14.30 12.57
N LYS A 68 -9.37 -14.43 13.16
CA LYS A 68 -9.95 -13.39 14.02
C LYS A 68 -9.62 -13.71 15.46
N LEU A 69 -8.82 -12.86 16.07
CA LEU A 69 -8.30 -13.03 17.42
C LEU A 69 -8.93 -12.00 18.34
N SER A 70 -9.09 -12.39 19.62
CA SER A 70 -9.62 -11.49 20.65
C SER A 70 -8.76 -10.23 20.77
N ALA A 71 -9.40 -9.09 21.08
CA ALA A 71 -8.68 -7.87 21.47
C ALA A 71 -7.80 -8.08 22.71
N GLU A 72 -8.09 -9.09 23.54
CA GLU A 72 -7.37 -9.43 24.78
C GLU A 72 -6.21 -10.42 24.57
N ILE A 73 -5.91 -10.80 23.33
CA ILE A 73 -4.80 -11.72 23.05
C ILE A 73 -3.46 -11.15 23.56
N THR A 74 -2.61 -12.00 24.12
CA THR A 74 -1.27 -11.60 24.54
C THR A 74 -0.29 -11.56 23.36
N GLN A 75 0.82 -10.83 23.51
CA GLN A 75 1.88 -10.80 22.50
C GLN A 75 2.44 -12.20 22.20
N GLU A 76 2.61 -13.03 23.24
CA GLU A 76 3.09 -14.40 23.11
C GLU A 76 2.13 -15.26 22.27
N GLN A 77 0.83 -15.20 22.58
CA GLN A 77 -0.19 -15.93 21.82
C GLN A 77 -0.27 -15.47 20.36
N LEU A 78 -0.11 -14.18 20.08
CA LEU A 78 -0.07 -13.66 18.72
C LEU A 78 1.18 -14.15 17.97
N ASN A 79 2.34 -14.13 18.62
CA ASN A 79 3.58 -14.65 18.05
C ASN A 79 3.46 -16.14 17.73
N ASP A 80 2.85 -16.95 18.59
CA ASP A 80 2.59 -18.37 18.33
C ASP A 80 1.73 -18.60 17.08
N VAL A 81 0.73 -17.76 16.85
CA VAL A 81 -0.09 -17.82 15.63
C VAL A 81 0.75 -17.51 14.40
N ILE A 82 1.57 -16.46 14.45
CA ILE A 82 2.45 -16.06 13.34
C ILE A 82 3.48 -17.16 13.06
N ASP A 83 4.08 -17.76 14.09
CA ASP A 83 5.05 -18.84 13.95
C ASP A 83 4.46 -20.10 13.30
N LYS A 84 3.21 -20.45 13.64
CA LYS A 84 2.48 -21.52 12.95
C LYS A 84 2.31 -21.20 11.47
N LEU A 85 1.91 -19.98 11.13
CA LEU A 85 1.72 -19.55 9.74
C LEU A 85 3.03 -19.46 8.96
N ASN A 86 4.11 -19.03 9.61
CA ASN A 86 5.46 -19.02 9.04
C ASN A 86 5.90 -20.42 8.60
N ARG A 87 5.58 -21.44 9.40
CA ARG A 87 5.95 -22.84 9.14
C ARG A 87 4.96 -23.61 8.27
N ASP A 88 3.75 -23.10 8.10
CA ASP A 88 2.73 -23.71 7.24
C ASP A 88 3.10 -23.57 5.76
N LYS A 89 3.46 -24.70 5.11
CA LYS A 89 3.86 -24.74 3.69
C LYS A 89 2.72 -24.37 2.73
N GLU A 90 1.46 -24.46 3.16
CA GLU A 90 0.33 -24.03 2.34
C GLU A 90 0.14 -22.51 2.35
N VAL A 91 0.69 -21.80 3.34
CA VAL A 91 0.57 -20.34 3.49
C VAL A 91 1.74 -19.66 2.80
N HIS A 92 1.43 -18.78 1.85
CA HIS A 92 2.43 -18.07 1.05
C HIS A 92 2.56 -16.61 1.44
N GLY A 93 1.48 -16.01 1.95
CA GLY A 93 1.46 -14.65 2.46
C GLY A 93 0.82 -14.56 3.83
N ILE A 94 1.36 -13.72 4.68
CA ILE A 94 0.80 -13.36 5.99
C ILE A 94 0.56 -11.85 5.99
N LEU A 95 -0.65 -11.46 6.37
CA LEU A 95 -1.03 -10.08 6.60
C LEU A 95 -1.54 -9.95 8.03
N VAL A 96 -0.87 -9.13 8.84
CA VAL A 96 -1.40 -8.65 10.13
C VAL A 96 -2.10 -7.31 9.87
N GLN A 97 -3.40 -7.24 10.15
CA GLN A 97 -4.17 -6.02 9.92
C GLN A 97 -3.88 -4.99 11.02
N LEU A 98 -3.29 -3.87 10.62
CA LEU A 98 -2.98 -2.73 11.49
C LEU A 98 -4.14 -1.71 11.55
N PRO A 99 -4.23 -0.89 12.61
CA PRO A 99 -3.40 -0.92 13.82
C PRO A 99 -3.77 -2.09 14.75
N LEU A 100 -2.81 -2.54 15.55
CA LEU A 100 -3.05 -3.48 16.63
C LEU A 100 -3.55 -2.76 17.90
N PRO A 101 -4.22 -3.48 18.83
CA PRO A 101 -4.43 -3.00 20.18
C PRO A 101 -3.14 -2.49 20.86
N ASN A 102 -3.25 -1.44 21.68
CA ASN A 102 -2.10 -0.71 22.24
C ASN A 102 -1.17 -1.54 23.12
N GLN A 103 -1.66 -2.65 23.70
CA GLN A 103 -0.87 -3.55 24.52
C GLN A 103 0.06 -4.47 23.71
N LEU A 104 -0.12 -4.53 22.39
CA LEU A 104 0.69 -5.32 21.49
C LEU A 104 1.78 -4.46 20.85
N ASP A 105 2.96 -5.04 20.69
CA ASP A 105 4.06 -4.42 19.99
C ASP A 105 3.94 -4.69 18.49
N GLU A 106 3.51 -3.66 17.74
CA GLU A 106 3.39 -3.70 16.29
C GLU A 106 4.71 -4.05 15.60
N PHE A 107 5.83 -3.48 16.07
CA PHE A 107 7.14 -3.72 15.46
C PHE A 107 7.59 -5.16 15.69
N ALA A 108 7.45 -5.68 16.90
CA ALA A 108 7.76 -7.08 17.21
C ALA A 108 6.87 -8.05 16.41
N THR A 109 5.57 -7.75 16.32
CA THR A 109 4.60 -8.55 15.57
C THR A 109 4.91 -8.60 14.08
N VAL A 110 5.20 -7.45 13.46
CA VAL A 110 5.56 -7.42 12.03
C VAL A 110 6.91 -8.09 11.80
N SER A 111 7.87 -7.90 12.71
CA SER A 111 9.23 -8.47 12.59
C SER A 111 9.28 -9.98 12.75
N SER A 112 8.27 -10.62 13.34
CA SER A 112 8.20 -12.08 13.47
C SER A 112 7.72 -12.78 12.20
N ILE A 113 7.16 -12.05 11.23
CA ILE A 113 6.75 -12.62 9.94
C ILE A 113 8.02 -12.95 9.12
N PHE A 114 8.09 -14.16 8.56
CA PHE A 114 9.18 -14.51 7.64
C PHE A 114 9.18 -13.56 6.43
N PRO A 115 10.33 -12.96 6.07
CA PRO A 115 10.37 -11.94 5.00
C PRO A 115 9.80 -12.43 3.66
N ILE A 116 9.92 -13.72 3.35
CA ILE A 116 9.36 -14.33 2.13
C ILE A 116 7.83 -14.50 2.16
N LYS A 117 7.19 -14.37 3.33
CA LYS A 117 5.74 -14.39 3.52
C LYS A 117 5.16 -13.02 3.88
N ASP A 118 6.00 -12.01 4.06
CA ASP A 118 5.60 -10.64 4.35
C ASP A 118 5.08 -9.95 3.07
N VAL A 119 3.85 -10.30 2.72
CA VAL A 119 3.19 -9.79 1.50
C VAL A 119 2.68 -8.37 1.64
N ASP A 120 2.74 -7.78 2.83
CA ASP A 120 2.54 -6.34 3.01
C ASP A 120 3.86 -5.55 2.93
N GLY A 121 5.00 -6.24 2.91
CA GLY A 121 6.35 -5.67 2.70
C GLY A 121 6.87 -4.83 3.87
N LEU A 122 6.37 -5.06 5.09
CA LEU A 122 6.60 -4.20 6.25
C LEU A 122 7.71 -4.69 7.20
N THR A 123 8.19 -5.92 7.03
CA THR A 123 9.30 -6.45 7.84
C THR A 123 10.54 -5.58 7.72
N PRO A 124 11.33 -5.41 8.80
CA PRO A 124 12.60 -4.68 8.73
C PRO A 124 13.53 -5.19 7.63
N GLN A 125 13.53 -6.50 7.37
CA GLN A 125 14.33 -7.15 6.34
C GLN A 125 13.88 -6.73 4.94
N ASN A 126 12.58 -6.81 4.61
CA ASN A 126 12.09 -6.35 3.31
C ASN A 126 12.27 -4.83 3.14
N MET A 127 12.13 -4.06 4.22
CA MET A 127 12.36 -2.62 4.21
C MET A 127 13.84 -2.25 4.01
N GLY A 128 14.77 -3.00 4.60
CA GLY A 128 16.20 -2.86 4.36
C GLY A 128 16.59 -3.27 2.94
N LEU A 129 16.06 -4.39 2.44
CA LEU A 129 16.23 -4.78 1.04
C LEU A 129 15.62 -3.75 0.09
N LEU A 130 14.52 -3.10 0.49
CA LEU A 130 13.90 -2.04 -0.29
C LEU A 130 14.82 -0.84 -0.40
N SER A 131 15.48 -0.38 0.66
CA SER A 131 16.41 0.76 0.54
C SER A 131 17.60 0.46 -0.37
N MET A 132 18.00 -0.81 -0.48
CA MET A 132 19.05 -1.28 -1.38
C MET A 132 18.58 -1.59 -2.82
N GLY A 133 17.28 -1.44 -3.11
CA GLY A 133 16.72 -1.80 -4.43
C GLY A 133 16.69 -3.31 -4.72
N LYS A 134 16.70 -4.14 -3.67
CA LYS A 134 16.75 -5.61 -3.74
C LYS A 134 15.49 -6.31 -3.20
N SER A 135 14.54 -5.56 -2.65
CA SER A 135 13.31 -6.15 -2.12
C SER A 135 12.45 -6.78 -3.22
N ILE A 136 12.00 -8.01 -2.97
CA ILE A 136 11.06 -8.74 -3.83
C ILE A 136 9.61 -8.40 -3.44
N LEU A 137 9.28 -8.54 -2.15
CA LEU A 137 7.96 -8.18 -1.61
C LEU A 137 8.00 -6.75 -1.09
N LYS A 138 7.30 -5.86 -1.78
CA LYS A 138 7.37 -4.42 -1.57
C LYS A 138 6.08 -3.89 -0.91
N PRO A 139 6.15 -2.82 -0.11
CA PRO A 139 4.97 -2.22 0.53
C PRO A 139 3.83 -1.95 -0.43
N CYS A 140 2.63 -2.41 -0.08
CA CYS A 140 1.49 -2.46 -0.99
C CYS A 140 1.04 -1.08 -1.47
N THR A 141 0.83 -0.12 -0.56
CA THR A 141 0.37 1.23 -0.91
C THR A 141 1.40 1.98 -1.77
N PRO A 142 2.68 2.07 -1.37
CA PRO A 142 3.72 2.65 -2.24
C PRO A 142 3.82 1.98 -3.61
N SER A 143 3.80 0.64 -3.67
CA SER A 143 3.86 -0.09 -4.95
C SER A 143 2.64 0.19 -5.82
N GLY A 144 1.47 0.39 -5.21
CA GLY A 144 0.23 0.71 -5.90
C GLY A 144 0.31 2.07 -6.60
N ILE A 145 0.96 3.04 -5.96
CA ILE A 145 1.22 4.36 -6.56
C ILE A 145 2.15 4.24 -7.77
N MET A 146 3.23 3.45 -7.64
CA MET A 146 4.16 3.21 -8.76
C MET A 146 3.45 2.53 -9.95
N GLU A 147 2.57 1.56 -9.67
CA GLU A 147 1.78 0.87 -10.71
C GLU A 147 0.82 1.83 -11.42
N MET A 148 0.20 2.79 -10.70
CA MET A 148 -0.62 3.82 -11.36
C MET A 148 0.20 4.73 -12.28
N PHE A 149 1.41 5.14 -11.87
CA PHE A 149 2.29 5.92 -12.74
C PHE A 149 2.63 5.14 -14.01
N TYR A 150 2.97 3.86 -13.87
CA TYR A 150 3.24 2.98 -15.00
C TYR A 150 2.03 2.83 -15.93
N TYR A 151 0.85 2.52 -15.39
CA TYR A 151 -0.37 2.31 -16.16
C TYR A 151 -0.76 3.53 -17.00
N TYR A 152 -0.76 4.72 -16.39
CA TYR A 152 -1.10 5.97 -17.07
C TYR A 152 0.07 6.58 -17.85
N LYS A 153 1.23 5.91 -17.90
CA LYS A 153 2.45 6.38 -18.58
C LYS A 153 2.89 7.76 -18.09
N ILE A 154 2.75 8.01 -16.79
CA ILE A 154 3.21 9.23 -16.14
C ILE A 154 4.69 9.05 -15.83
N GLY A 155 5.55 9.67 -16.63
CA GLY A 155 7.00 9.65 -16.40
C GLY A 155 7.37 10.35 -15.10
N ILE A 156 8.21 9.71 -14.28
CA ILE A 156 8.69 10.22 -12.98
C ILE A 156 10.21 10.43 -12.93
N GLU A 157 10.93 9.91 -13.91
CA GLU A 157 12.38 10.09 -14.04
C GLU A 157 12.73 11.57 -14.17
N GLY A 158 13.70 12.02 -13.38
CA GLY A 158 14.17 13.41 -13.31
C GLY A 158 13.19 14.39 -12.67
N LYS A 159 11.98 13.95 -12.29
CA LYS A 159 10.96 14.84 -11.71
C LYS A 159 11.20 15.12 -10.24
N SER A 160 10.85 16.33 -9.81
CA SER A 160 10.79 16.71 -8.41
C SER A 160 9.49 16.21 -7.78
N VAL A 161 9.59 15.27 -6.84
CA VAL A 161 8.46 14.65 -6.14
C VAL A 161 8.47 15.07 -4.66
N VAL A 162 7.38 15.64 -4.20
CA VAL A 162 7.17 15.96 -2.78
C VAL A 162 6.25 14.92 -2.16
N ILE A 163 6.72 14.26 -1.09
CA ILE A 163 5.91 13.35 -0.27
C ILE A 163 5.55 14.06 1.02
N ILE A 164 4.27 14.28 1.30
CA ILE A 164 3.77 14.84 2.57
C ILE A 164 3.42 13.70 3.53
N ASN A 165 4.42 12.89 3.87
CA ASN A 165 4.32 11.79 4.82
C ASN A 165 5.73 11.22 5.11
N ARG A 166 5.98 10.75 6.33
CA ARG A 166 7.22 10.05 6.72
C ARG A 166 6.99 8.78 7.53
N SER A 167 5.79 8.19 7.44
CA SER A 167 5.45 6.97 8.15
C SER A 167 6.24 5.78 7.59
N ASN A 168 6.32 4.72 8.40
CA ASN A 168 6.94 3.46 7.98
C ASN A 168 6.08 2.72 6.94
N LEU A 169 4.77 2.98 6.90
CA LEU A 169 3.82 2.31 6.00
C LEU A 169 3.78 2.92 4.59
N ILE A 170 4.01 4.23 4.48
CA ILE A 170 3.81 4.97 3.22
C ILE A 170 5.05 5.77 2.86
N GLY A 171 5.36 6.83 3.59
CA GLY A 171 6.32 7.84 3.16
C GLY A 171 7.73 7.32 2.95
N LYS A 172 8.29 6.61 3.94
CA LYS A 172 9.66 6.07 3.86
C LYS A 172 9.82 5.02 2.74
N PRO A 173 8.95 4.00 2.61
CA PRO A 173 9.06 3.08 1.50
C PRO A 173 8.81 3.72 0.13
N LEU A 174 7.88 4.66 0.03
CA LEU A 174 7.61 5.37 -1.21
C LEU A 174 8.81 6.23 -1.66
N TYR A 175 9.51 6.86 -0.71
CA TYR A 175 10.78 7.55 -0.98
C TYR A 175 11.78 6.63 -1.70
N ASN A 176 11.99 5.42 -1.17
CA ASN A 176 12.93 4.45 -1.77
C ASN A 176 12.49 4.03 -3.18
N LEU A 177 11.20 3.77 -3.39
CA LEU A 177 10.68 3.38 -4.71
C LEU A 177 10.81 4.50 -5.75
N LEU A 178 10.52 5.73 -5.38
CA LEU A 178 10.66 6.88 -6.27
C LEU A 178 12.13 7.14 -6.61
N LEU A 179 13.01 7.07 -5.61
CA LEU A 179 14.45 7.23 -5.82
C LEU A 179 15.02 6.17 -6.77
N GLN A 180 14.58 4.91 -6.65
CA GLN A 180 14.95 3.82 -7.56
C GLN A 180 14.46 4.03 -9.00
N ASN A 181 13.47 4.89 -9.20
CA ASN A 181 12.93 5.26 -10.51
C ASN A 181 13.38 6.67 -10.91
N ASN A 182 14.58 7.08 -10.46
CA ASN A 182 15.28 8.30 -10.87
C ASN A 182 14.54 9.61 -10.55
N ALA A 183 13.59 9.62 -9.61
CA ALA A 183 12.96 10.85 -9.15
C ALA A 183 13.84 11.58 -8.13
N THR A 184 13.78 12.92 -8.12
CA THR A 184 14.31 13.74 -7.02
C THR A 184 13.23 13.88 -5.96
N VAL A 185 13.46 13.35 -4.76
CA VAL A 185 12.40 13.20 -3.74
C VAL A 185 12.66 14.09 -2.53
N ILE A 186 11.64 14.88 -2.15
CA ILE A 186 11.62 15.71 -0.94
C ILE A 186 10.54 15.16 0.00
N THR A 187 10.94 14.77 1.20
CA THR A 187 10.01 14.28 2.24
C THR A 187 9.63 15.41 3.18
N CYS A 188 8.34 15.71 3.26
CA CYS A 188 7.73 16.70 4.13
C CYS A 188 6.89 16.04 5.24
N HIS A 189 6.70 16.76 6.34
CA HIS A 189 5.99 16.29 7.53
C HIS A 189 5.55 17.47 8.41
N SER A 190 4.91 17.19 9.56
CA SER A 190 4.38 18.22 10.48
C SER A 190 5.40 19.25 10.97
N LYS A 191 6.71 18.92 10.97
CA LYS A 191 7.79 19.86 11.33
C LYS A 191 8.41 20.63 10.15
N THR A 192 7.89 20.46 8.93
CA THR A 192 8.44 21.11 7.73
C THR A 192 8.06 22.59 7.71
N LYS A 193 9.05 23.46 7.56
CA LYS A 193 8.84 24.90 7.35
C LYS A 193 8.57 25.17 5.87
N ASN A 194 7.74 26.18 5.57
CA ASN A 194 7.41 26.60 4.20
C ASN A 194 6.90 25.44 3.29
N LEU A 195 6.01 24.60 3.82
CA LEU A 195 5.45 23.47 3.08
C LEU A 195 4.83 23.90 1.73
N LYS A 196 4.11 25.03 1.73
CA LYS A 196 3.51 25.60 0.51
C LYS A 196 4.56 25.91 -0.56
N GLY A 197 5.63 26.64 -0.22
CA GLY A 197 6.69 26.95 -1.18
C GLY A 197 7.43 25.72 -1.70
N ILE A 198 7.56 24.66 -0.88
CA ILE A 198 8.13 23.38 -1.33
C ILE A 198 7.20 22.70 -2.35
N CYS A 199 5.90 22.63 -2.05
CA CYS A 199 4.90 22.01 -2.94
C CYS A 199 4.79 22.76 -4.28
N GLN A 200 4.90 24.09 -4.28
CA GLN A 200 4.82 24.92 -5.49
C GLN A 200 5.97 24.69 -6.48
N ASN A 201 7.04 24.00 -6.09
CA ASN A 201 8.14 23.66 -7.00
C ASN A 201 8.07 22.21 -7.52
N ALA A 202 7.18 21.38 -6.96
CA ALA A 202 7.11 19.96 -7.25
C ALA A 202 6.37 19.65 -8.56
N ASP A 203 6.90 18.73 -9.37
CA ASP A 203 6.18 18.14 -10.50
C ASP A 203 5.09 17.17 -10.04
N ILE A 204 5.34 16.48 -8.93
CA ILE A 204 4.44 15.49 -8.35
C ILE A 204 4.32 15.73 -6.86
N ILE A 205 3.10 15.77 -6.34
CA ILE A 205 2.82 15.85 -4.91
C ILE A 205 2.06 14.58 -4.50
N ILE A 206 2.59 13.90 -3.49
CA ILE A 206 1.97 12.71 -2.92
C ILE A 206 1.68 12.97 -1.45
N THR A 207 0.40 12.98 -1.07
CA THR A 207 -0.04 13.31 0.29
C THR A 207 -0.67 12.11 0.98
N ALA A 208 -0.32 11.91 2.25
CA ALA A 208 -0.82 10.81 3.07
C ALA A 208 -0.85 11.20 4.56
N VAL A 209 -1.31 12.41 4.87
CA VAL A 209 -1.48 12.90 6.25
C VAL A 209 -2.65 12.21 6.92
N GLY A 210 -3.79 12.08 6.24
CA GLY A 210 -4.92 11.29 6.73
C GLY A 210 -5.72 11.98 7.85
N ASP A 211 -5.57 13.29 7.99
CA ASP A 211 -6.27 14.09 8.99
C ASP A 211 -6.65 15.45 8.40
N ARG A 212 -7.88 15.53 7.89
CA ARG A 212 -8.44 16.72 7.24
C ARG A 212 -8.55 17.93 8.18
N THR A 213 -8.48 17.72 9.50
CA THR A 213 -8.50 18.82 10.48
C THR A 213 -7.13 19.47 10.64
N LYS A 214 -6.05 18.76 10.32
CA LYS A 214 -4.67 19.25 10.44
C LYS A 214 -4.06 19.65 9.11
N PHE A 215 -4.48 19.02 8.03
CA PHE A 215 -3.89 19.24 6.72
C PHE A 215 -4.91 19.15 5.61
N LYS A 216 -4.75 20.05 4.65
CA LYS A 216 -5.51 20.10 3.42
C LYS A 216 -4.59 20.63 2.32
N LEU A 217 -4.44 19.87 1.24
CA LEU A 217 -3.75 20.29 0.04
C LEU A 217 -4.73 21.09 -0.83
N THR A 218 -4.38 22.35 -1.08
CA THR A 218 -5.19 23.32 -1.84
C THR A 218 -4.51 23.71 -3.16
N SER A 219 -5.27 24.22 -4.13
CA SER A 219 -4.74 24.57 -5.47
C SER A 219 -3.61 25.62 -5.46
N ASP A 220 -3.57 26.50 -4.46
CA ASP A 220 -2.48 27.47 -4.29
C ASP A 220 -1.15 26.84 -3.82
N MET A 221 -1.18 25.60 -3.30
CA MET A 221 0.02 24.86 -2.90
C MET A 221 0.68 24.10 -4.06
N ILE A 222 -0.03 23.86 -5.16
CA ILE A 222 0.49 23.09 -6.29
C ILE A 222 0.91 24.04 -7.42
N LYS A 223 1.85 23.62 -8.28
CA LYS A 223 2.12 24.35 -9.53
C LYS A 223 1.15 23.94 -10.65
N GLN A 224 1.15 24.73 -11.72
CA GLN A 224 0.41 24.41 -12.93
C GLN A 224 0.91 23.06 -13.49
N ASP A 225 -0.03 22.21 -13.93
CA ASP A 225 0.21 20.91 -14.54
C ASP A 225 0.89 19.87 -13.63
N ALA A 226 0.94 20.10 -12.30
CA ALA A 226 1.44 19.12 -11.34
C ALA A 226 0.60 17.82 -11.36
N VAL A 227 1.20 16.71 -10.98
CA VAL A 227 0.50 15.44 -10.69
C VAL A 227 0.23 15.36 -9.19
N VAL A 228 -0.99 15.04 -8.79
CA VAL A 228 -1.38 14.91 -7.39
C VAL A 228 -1.87 13.50 -7.09
N ILE A 229 -1.19 12.83 -6.15
CA ILE A 229 -1.60 11.54 -5.60
C ILE A 229 -2.04 11.74 -4.16
N ASP A 230 -3.33 11.61 -3.93
CA ASP A 230 -3.96 11.64 -2.62
C ASP A 230 -4.15 10.20 -2.11
N VAL A 231 -3.30 9.83 -1.17
CA VAL A 231 -3.26 8.49 -0.55
C VAL A 231 -4.17 8.44 0.67
N ALA A 232 -4.47 9.59 1.28
CA ALA A 232 -5.22 9.67 2.51
C ALA A 232 -6.65 9.18 2.34
N ILE A 233 -7.14 8.49 3.37
CA ILE A 233 -8.55 8.15 3.51
C ILE A 233 -8.94 8.51 4.93
N SER A 234 -9.77 9.52 5.07
CA SER A 234 -10.32 9.98 6.34
C SER A 234 -11.84 10.09 6.23
N ARG A 235 -12.53 10.11 7.39
CA ARG A 235 -13.96 10.46 7.43
C ARG A 235 -14.09 11.90 7.88
N HIS A 236 -14.75 12.71 7.06
CA HIS A 236 -15.10 14.09 7.38
C HIS A 236 -16.55 14.32 7.01
N GLU A 237 -17.35 14.81 7.96
CA GLU A 237 -18.80 15.03 7.78
C GLU A 237 -19.54 13.79 7.23
N GLY A 238 -19.17 12.60 7.71
CA GLY A 238 -19.76 11.33 7.30
C GLY A 238 -19.31 10.80 5.93
N LYS A 239 -18.57 11.58 5.14
CA LYS A 239 -18.04 11.20 3.82
C LYS A 239 -16.58 10.76 3.90
N LEU A 240 -16.18 9.89 2.99
CA LEU A 240 -14.76 9.56 2.79
C LEU A 240 -14.11 10.68 1.99
N VAL A 241 -13.06 11.27 2.54
CA VAL A 241 -12.28 12.34 1.92
C VAL A 241 -10.79 12.07 2.09
N GLY A 242 -9.98 12.55 1.14
CA GLY A 242 -8.53 12.50 1.24
C GLY A 242 -7.95 13.74 1.89
N ASP A 243 -6.71 14.09 1.55
CA ASP A 243 -6.03 15.33 1.96
C ASP A 243 -6.19 16.46 0.93
N ALA A 244 -6.53 16.17 -0.33
CA ALA A 244 -6.74 17.15 -1.40
C ALA A 244 -8.23 17.51 -1.57
N ASP A 245 -8.54 18.75 -1.99
CA ASP A 245 -9.86 19.09 -2.57
C ASP A 245 -9.83 18.71 -4.06
N PHE A 246 -10.42 17.58 -4.43
CA PHE A 246 -10.32 17.07 -5.80
C PHE A 246 -10.81 18.08 -6.85
N ASP A 247 -11.99 18.68 -6.64
CA ASP A 247 -12.63 19.56 -7.63
C ASP A 247 -11.86 20.86 -7.89
N ASP A 248 -11.19 21.40 -6.86
CA ASP A 248 -10.32 22.58 -6.95
C ASP A 248 -8.96 22.21 -7.57
N ILE A 249 -8.33 21.14 -7.07
CA ILE A 249 -7.01 20.70 -7.49
C ILE A 249 -6.97 20.30 -8.97
N ILE A 250 -8.01 19.61 -9.46
CA ILE A 250 -8.07 19.13 -10.85
C ILE A 250 -8.17 20.25 -11.88
N GLN A 251 -8.55 21.48 -11.49
CA GLN A 251 -8.56 22.62 -12.42
C GLN A 251 -7.14 23.06 -12.79
N LYS A 252 -6.14 22.74 -11.96
CA LYS A 252 -4.76 23.20 -12.08
C LYS A 252 -3.76 22.06 -12.34
N ALA A 253 -4.01 20.89 -11.76
CA ALA A 253 -3.18 19.70 -11.94
C ALA A 253 -3.37 19.08 -13.34
N SER A 254 -2.33 18.40 -13.85
CA SER A 254 -2.45 17.58 -15.06
C SER A 254 -3.11 16.23 -14.77
N TRP A 255 -2.87 15.68 -13.57
CA TRP A 255 -3.44 14.43 -13.10
C TRP A 255 -3.75 14.47 -11.61
N VAL A 256 -4.86 13.85 -11.19
CA VAL A 256 -5.28 13.78 -9.78
C VAL A 256 -5.93 12.44 -9.49
N THR A 257 -5.56 11.79 -8.38
CA THR A 257 -6.32 10.63 -7.88
C THR A 257 -7.58 11.08 -7.12
N PRO A 258 -8.74 10.45 -7.35
CA PRO A 258 -9.94 10.71 -6.56
C PRO A 258 -9.86 10.00 -5.20
N VAL A 259 -10.60 10.52 -4.21
CA VAL A 259 -10.87 9.80 -2.96
C VAL A 259 -12.38 9.79 -2.71
N PRO A 260 -13.03 8.62 -2.64
CA PRO A 260 -12.48 7.26 -2.82
C PRO A 260 -12.19 6.93 -4.30
N GLY A 261 -11.58 5.76 -4.55
CA GLY A 261 -11.38 5.22 -5.91
C GLY A 261 -9.99 5.44 -6.51
N GLY A 262 -9.11 6.19 -5.85
CA GLY A 262 -7.70 6.35 -6.21
C GLY A 262 -6.82 5.25 -5.61
N VAL A 263 -6.03 5.58 -4.60
CA VAL A 263 -4.96 4.69 -4.11
C VAL A 263 -5.47 3.44 -3.38
N GLY A 264 -6.59 3.53 -2.66
CA GLY A 264 -7.10 2.42 -1.83
C GLY A 264 -7.28 1.07 -2.57
N PRO A 265 -7.97 1.03 -3.73
CA PRO A 265 -8.08 -0.18 -4.57
C PRO A 265 -6.73 -0.78 -4.98
N MET A 266 -5.68 0.04 -5.11
CA MET A 266 -4.34 -0.41 -5.50
C MET A 266 -3.61 -1.10 -4.35
N THR A 267 -3.80 -0.65 -3.11
CA THR A 267 -3.24 -1.34 -1.93
C THR A 267 -3.67 -2.80 -1.90
N VAL A 268 -4.95 -3.08 -2.16
CA VAL A 268 -5.46 -4.46 -2.21
C VAL A 268 -4.87 -5.21 -3.42
N ALA A 269 -4.85 -4.61 -4.60
CA ALA A 269 -4.28 -5.27 -5.78
C ALA A 269 -2.80 -5.66 -5.60
N MET A 270 -2.01 -4.81 -4.95
CA MET A 270 -0.61 -5.08 -4.68
C MET A 270 -0.40 -6.16 -3.62
N LEU A 271 -1.27 -6.24 -2.60
CA LEU A 271 -1.25 -7.35 -1.64
C LEU A 271 -1.46 -8.70 -2.34
N LEU A 272 -2.42 -8.76 -3.26
CA LEU A 272 -2.67 -9.95 -4.08
C LEU A 272 -1.46 -10.27 -4.97
N LYS A 273 -0.88 -9.25 -5.62
CA LYS A 273 0.34 -9.39 -6.44
C LYS A 273 1.50 -9.97 -5.62
N ASN A 274 1.76 -9.42 -4.44
CA ASN A 274 2.79 -9.92 -3.54
C ASN A 274 2.51 -11.36 -3.08
N THR A 275 1.25 -11.72 -2.82
CA THR A 275 0.89 -13.10 -2.46
C THR A 275 1.17 -14.09 -3.60
N VAL A 276 0.84 -13.72 -4.84
CA VAL A 276 1.16 -14.52 -6.04
C VAL A 276 2.67 -14.61 -6.24
N THR A 277 3.39 -13.50 -6.07
CA THR A 277 4.86 -13.48 -6.13
C THR A 277 5.46 -14.42 -5.08
N ALA A 278 5.06 -14.30 -3.81
CA ALA A 278 5.54 -15.16 -2.74
C ALA A 278 5.28 -16.65 -3.02
N ALA A 279 4.09 -16.98 -3.55
CA ALA A 279 3.79 -18.35 -3.97
C ALA A 279 4.68 -18.85 -5.10
N SER A 280 5.10 -17.97 -6.02
CA SER A 280 6.02 -18.33 -7.09
C SER A 280 7.48 -18.51 -6.63
N LEU A 281 7.90 -17.87 -5.53
CA LEU A 281 9.25 -18.00 -4.97
C LEU A 281 9.47 -19.35 -4.28
N ASN A 282 8.41 -19.97 -3.75
CA ASN A 282 8.48 -21.28 -3.09
C ASN A 282 8.72 -22.45 -4.08
N LYS A 283 8.88 -22.17 -5.37
CA LYS A 283 9.42 -23.11 -6.34
C LYS A 283 10.94 -23.17 -6.17
N GLU A 284 11.34 -24.01 -5.21
CA GLU A 284 12.72 -24.44 -4.90
C GLU A 284 13.68 -23.37 -4.35
N ILE A 285 13.62 -23.17 -3.02
CA ILE A 285 14.85 -23.00 -2.23
C ILE A 285 15.36 -24.41 -1.92
N VAL A 286 15.97 -25.04 -2.92
CA VAL A 286 16.89 -26.16 -2.76
C VAL A 286 18.07 -25.86 -3.67
N GLY A 287 19.11 -25.29 -3.09
CA GLY A 287 20.48 -25.54 -3.52
C GLY A 287 21.02 -26.65 -2.65
#